data_AF-A0A1I6CSQ1-F1
#
_entry.id   AF-A0A1I6CSQ1-F1
#
_cell.length_a   1.000
_cell.length_b   1.000
_cell.length_c   1.000
_cell.angle_alpha   90.00
_cell.angle_beta   90.00
_cell.angle_gamma   90.00
#
_symmetry.space_group_name_H-M   'P 1'
#
loop_
_entity.id
_entity.type
_entity.pdbx_description
1 polymer ?
#
loop_
_entity_poly.entity_id
_entity_poly.type
_entity_poly.pdbx_seq_one_letter_code
_entity_poly.pdbx_strand_id
1 'polypeptide(L)'
;MTADLKLETRKGLPEHLRVLAEKYPAPTWAAHPNFNDLTSFWLERHLMFRQLLDKMIADAEVALDGAPGPRFGAELSRYGGFFLNQLHHHHMIEDDHYFPQFTALDARLERGFEILDADHHALDAHIRDFGQHTNAVLAALQAPGDKRTALGRLHEVQEDFRKFLHRHLTDEEEIIVPLILEYGPDMQ
;
A
#
# COMPACT_ATOMS: atom_id res chain seq x y z
N MET A 1 20.42 1.92 19.99
CA MET A 1 19.67 2.99 19.30
C MET A 1 18.30 2.42 19.00
N THR A 2 17.23 3.01 19.50
CA THR A 2 15.86 2.63 19.11
C THR A 2 15.70 2.97 17.63
N ALA A 3 15.43 1.98 16.79
CA ALA A 3 15.14 2.22 15.38
C ALA A 3 13.93 3.16 15.27
N ASP A 4 13.97 4.12 14.33
CA ASP A 4 12.80 4.93 14.04
C ASP A 4 11.73 4.04 13.42
N LEU A 5 10.58 3.95 14.10
CA LEU A 5 9.47 3.08 13.70
C LEU A 5 8.45 3.83 12.83
N LYS A 6 8.63 5.13 12.61
CA LYS A 6 7.75 5.94 11.76
C LYS A 6 7.88 5.54 10.30
N LEU A 7 6.74 5.27 9.64
CA LEU A 7 6.68 4.87 8.23
C LEU A 7 7.46 5.82 7.31
N GLU A 8 7.43 7.12 7.62
CA GLU A 8 8.12 8.20 6.91
C GLU A 8 9.62 7.97 6.73
N THR A 9 10.25 7.28 7.69
CA THR A 9 11.71 7.17 7.80
C THR A 9 12.21 5.74 7.97
N ARG A 10 11.31 4.81 8.29
CA ARG A 10 11.63 3.41 8.55
C ARG A 10 12.14 2.77 7.27
N LYS A 11 13.36 2.20 7.33
CA LYS A 11 13.96 1.49 6.19
C LYS A 11 13.52 0.03 6.08
N GLY A 12 13.00 -0.51 7.17
CA GLY A 12 12.36 -1.83 7.24
C GLY A 12 12.10 -2.22 8.69
N LEU A 13 11.47 -3.38 8.87
CA LEU A 13 11.21 -3.95 10.18
C LEU A 13 12.49 -4.03 11.04
N PRO A 14 12.41 -3.69 12.33
CA PRO A 14 13.45 -4.00 13.30
C PRO A 14 13.83 -5.49 13.25
N GLU A 15 15.12 -5.79 13.37
CA GLU A 15 15.67 -7.17 13.27
C GLU A 15 14.92 -8.18 14.17
N HIS A 16 14.61 -7.79 15.41
CA HIS A 16 13.86 -8.64 16.35
C HIS A 16 12.43 -8.97 15.93
N LEU A 17 11.84 -8.26 14.95
CA LEU A 17 10.53 -8.53 14.38
C LEU A 17 10.61 -9.31 13.06
N ARG A 18 11.82 -9.55 12.55
CA ARG A 18 12.07 -10.28 11.30
C ARG A 18 12.25 -11.79 11.52
N VAL A 19 11.94 -12.32 12.69
CA VAL A 19 12.22 -13.72 13.06
C VAL A 19 11.62 -14.73 12.06
N LEU A 20 10.37 -14.53 11.63
CA LEU A 20 9.77 -15.39 10.60
C LEU A 20 10.23 -15.02 9.19
N ALA A 21 10.46 -13.74 8.88
CA ALA A 21 10.99 -13.29 7.59
C ALA A 21 12.39 -13.87 7.30
N GLU A 22 13.22 -14.05 8.33
CA GLU A 22 14.53 -14.69 8.24
C GLU A 22 14.40 -16.20 8.06
N LYS A 23 13.42 -16.83 8.71
CA LYS A 23 13.14 -18.27 8.56
C LYS A 23 12.56 -18.60 7.18
N TYR A 24 11.71 -17.73 6.64
CA TYR A 24 11.05 -17.87 5.34
C TYR A 24 11.33 -16.64 4.47
N PRO A 25 12.52 -16.55 3.83
CA PRO A 25 12.87 -15.40 3.00
C PRO A 25 12.01 -15.34 1.74
N ALA A 26 11.62 -14.13 1.32
CA ALA A 26 10.68 -13.88 0.22
C ALA A 26 10.88 -14.70 -1.08
N PRO A 27 12.11 -14.90 -1.59
CA PRO A 27 12.33 -15.73 -2.78
C PRO A 27 11.89 -17.19 -2.65
N THR A 28 11.63 -17.68 -1.43
CA THR A 28 11.26 -19.08 -1.16
C THR A 28 9.76 -19.30 -1.03
N TRP A 29 8.96 -18.23 -0.87
CA TRP A 29 7.54 -18.33 -0.55
C TRP A 29 6.75 -19.16 -1.55
N ALA A 30 6.87 -18.87 -2.85
CA ALA A 30 6.08 -19.53 -3.89
C ALA A 30 6.34 -21.05 -4.01
N ALA A 31 7.49 -21.53 -3.51
CA ALA A 31 7.82 -22.96 -3.49
C ALA A 31 7.48 -23.64 -2.15
N HIS A 32 7.03 -22.88 -1.15
CA HIS A 32 6.75 -23.41 0.17
C HIS A 32 5.47 -24.27 0.15
N PRO A 33 5.45 -25.46 0.78
CA PRO A 33 4.28 -26.35 0.76
C PRO A 33 3.00 -25.74 1.34
N ASN A 34 3.14 -24.79 2.27
CA ASN A 34 2.01 -24.07 2.89
C ASN A 34 1.62 -22.79 2.15
N PHE A 35 2.20 -22.50 0.98
CA PHE A 35 1.74 -21.38 0.15
C PHE A 35 0.35 -21.70 -0.39
N ASN A 36 -0.66 -21.00 0.11
CA ASN A 36 -2.07 -21.29 -0.13
C ASN A 36 -2.79 -20.12 -0.81
N ASP A 37 -4.09 -20.29 -1.07
CA ASP A 37 -4.92 -19.28 -1.72
C ASP A 37 -4.97 -17.95 -0.95
N LEU A 38 -4.89 -17.97 0.39
CA LEU A 38 -4.84 -16.77 1.20
C LEU A 38 -3.53 -16.00 0.97
N THR A 39 -2.39 -16.69 0.94
CA THR A 39 -1.09 -16.06 0.62
C THR A 39 -1.11 -15.47 -0.80
N SER A 40 -1.62 -16.21 -1.79
CA SER A 40 -1.70 -15.71 -3.18
C SER A 40 -2.58 -14.47 -3.26
N PHE A 41 -3.77 -14.52 -2.65
CA PHE A 41 -4.71 -13.41 -2.62
C PHE A 41 -4.08 -12.16 -1.99
N TRP A 42 -3.38 -12.30 -0.86
CA TRP A 42 -2.71 -11.19 -0.19
C TRP A 42 -1.71 -10.49 -1.11
N LEU A 43 -0.80 -11.27 -1.71
CA LEU A 43 0.23 -10.77 -2.62
C LEU A 43 -0.36 -10.15 -3.89
N GLU A 44 -1.42 -10.73 -4.45
CA GLU A 44 -2.10 -10.20 -5.64
C GLU A 44 -2.79 -8.86 -5.37
N ARG A 45 -3.42 -8.70 -4.21
CA ARG A 45 -4.01 -7.43 -3.75
C ARG A 45 -2.94 -6.34 -3.63
N HIS A 46 -1.85 -6.68 -2.97
CA HIS A 46 -0.69 -5.81 -2.81
C HIS A 46 -0.04 -5.41 -4.13
N LEU A 47 0.06 -6.33 -5.09
CA LEU A 47 0.56 -6.05 -6.43
C LEU A 47 -0.39 -5.14 -7.20
N MET A 48 -1.71 -5.34 -7.10
CA MET A 48 -2.72 -4.48 -7.73
C MET A 48 -2.58 -3.02 -7.27
N PHE A 49 -2.37 -2.76 -5.97
CA PHE A 49 -2.18 -1.39 -5.47
C PHE A 49 -0.95 -0.72 -6.08
N ARG A 50 0.19 -1.42 -6.10
CA ARG A 50 1.43 -0.93 -6.71
C ARG A 50 1.22 -0.58 -8.19
N GLN A 51 0.62 -1.50 -8.96
CA GLN A 51 0.39 -1.32 -10.38
C GLN A 51 -0.57 -0.16 -10.70
N LEU A 52 -1.65 -0.01 -9.93
CA LEU A 52 -2.60 1.09 -10.12
C LEU A 52 -1.94 2.45 -9.83
N LEU A 53 -1.17 2.54 -8.76
CA LEU A 53 -0.51 3.78 -8.38
C LEU A 53 0.58 4.17 -9.39
N ASP A 54 1.42 3.22 -9.79
CA ASP A 54 2.44 3.44 -10.84
C ASP A 54 1.81 3.86 -12.16
N LYS A 55 0.68 3.25 -12.54
CA LYS A 55 -0.06 3.66 -13.73
C LYS A 55 -0.53 5.11 -13.62
N MET A 56 -1.14 5.51 -12.50
CA MET A 56 -1.66 6.86 -12.33
C MET A 56 -0.56 7.92 -12.30
N ILE A 57 0.60 7.60 -11.72
CA ILE A 57 1.80 8.43 -11.75
C ILE A 57 2.28 8.62 -13.19
N ALA A 58 2.44 7.52 -13.95
CA ALA A 58 2.87 7.60 -15.34
C ALA A 58 1.89 8.41 -16.22
N ASP A 59 0.58 8.25 -16.00
CA ASP A 59 -0.43 9.04 -16.71
C ASP A 59 -0.31 10.55 -16.35
N ALA A 60 0.01 10.89 -15.10
CA ALA A 60 0.22 12.27 -14.65
C ALA A 60 1.50 12.87 -15.24
N GLU A 61 2.58 12.10 -15.35
CA GLU A 61 3.84 12.51 -16.01
C GLU A 61 3.63 12.84 -17.49
N VAL A 62 2.96 11.95 -18.22
CA VAL A 62 2.59 12.20 -19.63
C VAL A 62 1.74 13.47 -19.76
N ALA A 63 0.81 13.68 -18.83
CA ALA A 63 -0.03 14.89 -18.81
C ALA A 63 0.77 16.16 -18.47
N LEU A 64 1.83 16.05 -17.66
CA LEU A 64 2.74 17.15 -17.30
C LEU A 64 3.73 17.51 -18.40
N ASP A 65 4.22 16.54 -19.16
CA ASP A 65 5.17 16.77 -20.26
C ASP A 65 4.50 17.42 -21.48
N GLY A 66 3.19 17.20 -21.63
CA GLY A 66 2.39 17.76 -22.71
C GLY A 66 1.09 18.37 -22.22
N ALA A 67 0.00 17.92 -22.85
CA ALA A 67 -1.35 18.23 -22.41
C ALA A 67 -2.07 16.93 -22.06
N PRO A 68 -2.95 16.92 -21.03
CA PRO A 68 -3.77 15.77 -20.72
C PRO A 68 -4.54 15.29 -21.96
N GLY A 69 -4.41 14.00 -22.27
CA GLY A 69 -5.18 13.38 -23.35
C GLY A 69 -6.70 13.39 -23.07
N PRO A 70 -7.55 13.18 -24.09
CA PRO A 70 -9.01 13.28 -23.96
C PRO A 70 -9.61 12.29 -22.95
N ARG A 71 -8.91 11.19 -22.64
CA ARG A 71 -9.35 10.17 -21.67
C ARG A 71 -8.79 10.37 -20.27
N PHE A 72 -7.78 11.22 -20.10
CA PHE A 72 -7.03 11.35 -18.84
C PHE A 72 -7.93 11.60 -17.64
N GLY A 73 -8.85 12.58 -17.71
CA GLY A 73 -9.76 12.87 -16.60
C GLY A 73 -10.69 11.71 -16.24
N ALA A 74 -11.22 10.99 -17.24
CA ALA A 74 -12.10 9.85 -16.99
C ALA A 74 -11.33 8.66 -16.39
N GLU A 75 -10.10 8.42 -16.85
CA GLU A 75 -9.23 7.37 -16.32
C GLU A 75 -8.74 7.69 -14.92
N LEU A 76 -8.32 8.93 -14.67
CA LEU A 76 -7.92 9.40 -13.34
C LEU A 76 -9.07 9.24 -12.33
N SER A 77 -10.29 9.64 -12.70
CA SER A 77 -11.47 9.45 -11.83
C SER A 77 -11.74 7.97 -11.56
N ARG A 78 -11.72 7.13 -12.61
CA ARG A 78 -12.01 5.70 -12.49
C ARG A 78 -10.97 4.97 -11.65
N TYR A 79 -9.69 5.10 -11.98
CA TYR A 79 -8.62 4.39 -11.30
C TYR A 79 -8.34 4.97 -9.91
N GLY A 80 -8.40 6.29 -9.75
CA GLY A 80 -8.23 6.93 -8.44
C GLY A 80 -9.34 6.53 -7.46
N GLY A 81 -10.60 6.59 -7.92
CA GLY A 81 -11.74 6.15 -7.10
C GLY A 81 -11.68 4.66 -6.74
N PHE A 82 -11.32 3.80 -7.70
CA PHE A 82 -11.14 2.37 -7.45
C PHE A 82 -10.00 2.12 -6.45
N PHE A 83 -8.83 2.71 -6.65
CA PHE A 83 -7.68 2.56 -5.77
C PHE A 83 -7.99 2.94 -4.32
N LEU A 84 -8.53 4.15 -4.10
CA LEU A 84 -8.85 4.64 -2.74
C LEU A 84 -9.90 3.78 -2.05
N ASN A 85 -10.94 3.37 -2.77
CA ASN A 85 -11.98 2.52 -2.22
C ASN A 85 -11.43 1.13 -1.84
N GLN A 86 -10.66 0.52 -2.72
CA GLN A 86 -10.10 -0.81 -2.49
C GLN A 86 -9.07 -0.81 -1.36
N LEU A 87 -8.26 0.24 -1.23
CA LEU A 87 -7.24 0.36 -0.19
C LEU A 87 -7.88 0.59 1.18
N HIS A 88 -8.89 1.45 1.26
CA HIS A 88 -9.63 1.67 2.50
C HIS A 88 -10.28 0.38 3.02
N HIS A 89 -10.96 -0.39 2.15
CA HIS A 89 -11.56 -1.65 2.57
C HIS A 89 -10.53 -2.75 2.90
N HIS A 90 -9.37 -2.72 2.26
CA HIS A 90 -8.26 -3.64 2.54
C HIS A 90 -7.76 -3.47 3.97
N HIS A 91 -7.34 -2.25 4.35
CA HIS A 91 -6.86 -1.97 5.70
C HIS A 91 -7.95 -2.23 6.76
N MET A 92 -9.21 -1.86 6.49
CA MET A 92 -10.34 -2.16 7.39
C MET A 92 -10.49 -3.67 7.66
N ILE A 93 -10.34 -4.51 6.62
CA ILE A 93 -10.44 -5.96 6.79
C ILE A 93 -9.21 -6.51 7.54
N GLU A 94 -8.01 -6.00 7.26
CA GLU A 94 -6.81 -6.32 8.03
C GLU A 94 -6.97 -6.03 9.52
N ASP A 95 -7.29 -4.78 9.85
CA ASP A 95 -7.38 -4.30 11.24
C ASP A 95 -8.47 -5.02 12.02
N ASP A 96 -9.67 -5.17 11.44
CA ASP A 96 -10.83 -5.71 12.16
C ASP A 96 -10.84 -7.25 12.19
N HIS A 97 -10.22 -7.92 11.22
CA HIS A 97 -10.36 -9.36 11.06
C HIS A 97 -9.05 -10.13 11.08
N TYR A 98 -8.06 -9.79 10.25
CA TYR A 98 -6.86 -10.61 10.09
C TYR A 98 -5.83 -10.37 11.19
N PHE A 99 -5.50 -9.12 11.51
CA PHE A 99 -4.47 -8.80 12.49
C PHE A 99 -4.78 -9.36 13.90
N PRO A 100 -6.03 -9.32 14.42
CA PRO A 100 -6.35 -9.95 15.69
C PRO A 100 -6.13 -11.46 15.69
N GLN A 101 -6.48 -12.14 14.59
CA GLN A 101 -6.31 -13.60 14.46
C GLN A 101 -4.84 -13.97 14.33
N PHE A 102 -4.07 -13.23 13.53
CA PHE A 102 -2.66 -13.51 13.30
C PHE A 102 -1.80 -13.18 14.53
N THR A 103 -2.12 -12.11 15.25
CA THR A 103 -1.43 -11.76 16.51
C THR A 103 -1.53 -12.89 17.54
N ALA A 104 -2.66 -13.62 17.57
CA ALA A 104 -2.86 -14.73 18.49
C ALA A 104 -1.99 -15.97 18.19
N LEU A 105 -1.40 -16.08 16.99
CA LEU A 105 -0.60 -17.23 16.57
C LEU A 105 0.87 -17.13 17.01
N ASP A 106 1.43 -15.92 17.08
CA ASP A 106 2.83 -15.70 17.46
C ASP A 106 3.04 -14.34 18.16
N ALA A 107 3.13 -14.38 19.49
CA ALA A 107 3.35 -13.19 20.32
C ALA A 107 4.66 -12.43 19.99
N ARG A 108 5.62 -13.05 19.29
CA ARG A 108 6.84 -12.36 18.84
C ARG A 108 6.54 -11.28 17.81
N LEU A 109 5.40 -11.37 17.12
CA LEU A 109 5.00 -10.47 16.03
C LEU A 109 4.01 -9.39 16.47
N GLU A 110 3.56 -9.37 17.74
CA GLU A 110 2.64 -8.37 18.27
C GLU A 110 3.10 -6.94 17.96
N ARG A 111 4.38 -6.64 18.21
CA ARG A 111 4.95 -5.32 17.90
C ARG A 111 5.00 -5.02 16.39
N GLY A 112 5.06 -6.05 15.55
CA GLY A 112 4.93 -5.91 14.09
C GLY A 112 3.53 -5.46 13.69
N PHE A 113 2.49 -6.07 14.26
CA PHE A 113 1.11 -5.64 14.03
C PHE A 113 0.81 -4.23 14.56
N GLU A 114 1.35 -3.86 15.73
CA GLU A 114 1.25 -2.48 16.22
C GLU A 114 1.90 -1.46 15.27
N ILE A 115 2.95 -1.87 14.54
CA ILE A 115 3.58 -1.03 13.51
C ILE A 115 2.66 -0.91 12.29
N LEU A 116 2.06 -2.01 11.82
CA LEU A 116 1.15 -1.99 10.67
C LEU A 116 -0.11 -1.18 10.95
N ASP A 117 -0.71 -1.32 12.15
CA ASP A 117 -1.83 -0.49 12.61
C ASP A 117 -1.44 1.01 12.61
N ALA A 118 -0.27 1.35 13.17
CA ALA A 118 0.21 2.73 13.15
C ALA A 118 0.46 3.26 11.73
N ASP A 119 0.91 2.41 10.81
CA ASP A 119 1.06 2.74 9.40
C ASP A 119 -0.28 3.04 8.74
N HIS A 120 -1.33 2.25 8.99
CA HIS A 120 -2.68 2.50 8.46
C HIS A 120 -3.19 3.89 8.85
N HIS A 121 -3.02 4.28 10.11
CA HIS A 121 -3.35 5.63 10.59
C HIS A 121 -2.53 6.73 9.89
N ALA A 122 -1.25 6.47 9.59
CA ALA A 122 -0.41 7.42 8.84
C ALA A 122 -0.86 7.54 7.38
N LEU A 123 -1.25 6.42 6.75
CA LEU A 123 -1.71 6.36 5.37
C LEU A 123 -3.04 7.11 5.16
N ASP A 124 -3.88 7.28 6.18
CA ASP A 124 -5.12 8.05 6.08
C ASP A 124 -4.89 9.50 5.58
N ALA A 125 -3.79 10.13 5.98
CA ALA A 125 -3.44 11.46 5.49
C ALA A 125 -3.15 11.45 3.97
N HIS A 126 -2.37 10.47 3.51
CA HIS A 126 -2.05 10.30 2.10
C HIS A 126 -3.29 9.96 1.26
N ILE A 127 -4.20 9.13 1.78
CA ILE A 127 -5.47 8.79 1.13
C ILE A 127 -6.33 10.06 0.94
N ARG A 128 -6.45 10.89 1.97
CA ARG A 128 -7.19 12.16 1.88
C ARG A 128 -6.56 13.12 0.88
N ASP A 129 -5.25 13.31 0.95
CA ASP A 129 -4.53 14.24 0.08
C ASP A 129 -4.60 13.79 -1.38
N PHE A 130 -4.45 12.48 -1.65
CA PHE A 130 -4.63 11.93 -3.00
C PHE A 130 -6.03 12.25 -3.53
N GLY A 131 -7.07 12.01 -2.74
CA GLY A 131 -8.46 12.29 -3.14
C GLY A 131 -8.71 13.77 -3.40
N GLN A 132 -8.20 14.65 -2.54
CA GLN A 132 -8.31 16.10 -2.69
C GLN A 132 -7.63 16.60 -3.98
N HIS A 133 -6.39 16.18 -4.23
CA HIS A 133 -5.64 16.61 -5.40
C HIS A 133 -6.14 15.99 -6.70
N THR A 134 -6.69 14.76 -6.64
CA THR A 134 -7.41 14.16 -7.77
C THR A 134 -8.61 15.02 -8.16
N ASN A 135 -9.44 15.42 -7.19
CA ASN A 135 -10.60 16.28 -7.45
C ASN A 135 -10.19 17.67 -7.96
N ALA A 136 -9.08 18.23 -7.46
CA ALA A 136 -8.54 19.50 -7.94
C ALA A 136 -8.14 19.44 -9.43
N VAL A 137 -7.48 18.34 -9.85
CA VAL A 137 -7.16 18.11 -11.27
C VAL A 137 -8.43 17.96 -12.10
N LEU A 138 -9.41 17.16 -11.66
CA LEU A 138 -10.67 16.97 -12.38
C LEU A 138 -11.43 18.30 -12.57
N ALA A 139 -11.45 19.16 -11.56
CA ALA A 139 -12.02 20.51 -11.66
C ALA A 139 -11.24 21.39 -12.64
N ALA A 140 -9.90 21.38 -12.58
CA ALA A 140 -9.04 22.15 -13.48
C ALA A 140 -9.18 21.73 -14.95
N LEU A 141 -9.49 20.46 -15.22
CA LEU A 141 -9.75 19.96 -16.58
C LEU A 141 -11.04 20.55 -17.19
N GLN A 142 -12.02 20.96 -16.36
CA GLN A 142 -13.27 21.58 -16.81
C GLN A 142 -13.18 23.11 -16.94
N ALA A 143 -12.13 23.72 -16.39
CA ALA A 143 -11.95 25.16 -16.38
C ALA A 143 -11.01 25.64 -17.50
N PRO A 144 -11.23 26.86 -18.04
CA PRO A 144 -10.21 27.54 -18.82
C PRO A 144 -9.01 27.87 -17.92
N GLY A 145 -7.79 27.81 -18.47
CA GLY A 145 -6.56 28.14 -17.74
C GLY A 145 -5.56 26.98 -17.63
N ASP A 146 -4.47 27.25 -16.91
CA ASP A 146 -3.36 26.32 -16.73
C ASP A 146 -3.73 25.16 -15.80
N LYS A 147 -3.44 23.93 -16.23
CA LYS A 147 -3.67 22.68 -15.50
C LYS A 147 -2.39 22.15 -14.84
N ARG A 148 -1.23 22.66 -15.25
CA ARG A 148 0.09 22.16 -14.82
C ARG A 148 0.27 22.25 -13.33
N THR A 149 -0.20 23.33 -12.70
CA THR A 149 -0.10 23.48 -11.24
C THR A 149 -0.87 22.38 -10.49
N ALA A 150 -2.12 22.11 -10.87
CA ALA A 150 -2.91 21.06 -10.23
C ALA A 150 -2.33 19.66 -10.51
N LEU A 151 -1.90 19.40 -11.75
CA LEU A 151 -1.25 18.15 -12.13
C LEU A 151 0.06 17.92 -11.38
N GLY A 152 0.88 18.95 -11.23
CA GLY A 152 2.16 18.87 -10.51
C GLY A 152 1.93 18.52 -9.04
N ARG A 153 0.94 19.15 -8.40
CA ARG A 153 0.57 18.80 -7.01
C ARG A 153 0.05 17.39 -6.87
N LEU A 154 -0.78 16.92 -7.81
CA LEU A 154 -1.25 15.53 -7.80
C LEU A 154 -0.07 14.56 -7.95
N HIS A 155 0.84 14.81 -8.89
CA HIS A 155 2.01 13.97 -9.11
C HIS A 155 2.90 13.89 -7.86
N GLU A 156 3.20 15.04 -7.21
CA GLU A 156 3.94 15.07 -5.94
C GLU A 156 3.28 14.20 -4.85
N VAL A 157 1.96 14.33 -4.67
CA VAL A 157 1.21 13.54 -3.66
C VAL A 157 1.18 12.05 -4.01
N GLN A 158 1.04 11.70 -5.29
CA GLN A 158 1.09 10.31 -5.73
C GLN A 158 2.46 9.68 -5.50
N GLU A 159 3.54 10.42 -5.80
CA GLU A 159 4.92 10.01 -5.58
C GLU A 159 5.23 9.77 -4.11
N ASP A 160 4.77 10.68 -3.24
CA ASP A 160 4.94 10.51 -1.81
C ASP A 160 4.12 9.33 -1.30
N PHE A 161 2.84 9.21 -1.67
CA PHE A 161 2.05 8.05 -1.29
C PHE A 161 2.69 6.73 -1.79
N ARG A 162 3.26 6.69 -2.99
CA ARG A 162 3.94 5.49 -3.50
C ARG A 162 5.07 5.03 -2.59
N LYS A 163 5.89 5.94 -2.08
CA LYS A 163 7.01 5.59 -1.18
C LYS A 163 6.49 4.97 0.11
N PHE A 164 5.48 5.58 0.72
CA PHE A 164 4.89 5.14 1.98
C PHE A 164 4.17 3.81 1.84
N LEU A 165 3.29 3.70 0.85
CA LEU A 165 2.56 2.48 0.58
C LEU A 165 3.51 1.33 0.25
N HIS A 166 4.57 1.58 -0.53
CA HIS A 166 5.56 0.55 -0.82
C HIS A 166 6.26 0.03 0.45
N ARG A 167 6.68 0.90 1.36
CA ARG A 167 7.31 0.47 2.62
C ARG A 167 6.33 -0.29 3.50
N HIS A 168 5.11 0.22 3.65
CA HIS A 168 4.05 -0.41 4.41
C HIS A 168 3.76 -1.84 3.91
N LEU A 169 3.40 -1.97 2.62
CA LEU A 169 3.10 -3.28 2.02
C LEU A 169 4.29 -4.24 2.09
N THR A 170 5.53 -3.75 2.04
CA THR A 170 6.72 -4.60 2.17
C THR A 170 6.90 -5.09 3.61
N ASP A 171 6.72 -4.22 4.62
CA ASP A 171 6.76 -4.63 6.02
C ASP A 171 5.67 -5.66 6.32
N GLU A 172 4.47 -5.43 5.80
CA GLU A 172 3.33 -6.33 5.95
C GLU A 172 3.58 -7.68 5.28
N GLU A 173 4.04 -7.72 4.04
CA GLU A 173 4.38 -8.97 3.35
C GLU A 173 5.44 -9.78 4.13
N GLU A 174 6.43 -9.10 4.70
CA GLU A 174 7.48 -9.71 5.54
C GLU A 174 6.96 -10.23 6.89
N ILE A 175 5.81 -9.79 7.37
CA ILE A 175 5.14 -10.30 8.58
C ILE A 175 4.15 -11.40 8.22
N ILE A 176 3.21 -11.10 7.33
CA ILE A 176 2.01 -11.90 7.08
C ILE A 176 2.34 -13.16 6.31
N VAL A 177 3.14 -13.07 5.24
CA VAL A 177 3.42 -14.26 4.42
C VAL A 177 4.17 -15.32 5.22
N PRO A 178 5.31 -15.01 5.89
CA PRO A 178 5.99 -15.99 6.73
C PRO A 178 5.12 -16.58 7.84
N LEU A 179 4.22 -15.78 8.42
CA LEU A 179 3.26 -16.24 9.42
C LEU A 179 2.27 -17.26 8.85
N ILE A 180 1.69 -17.00 7.67
CA ILE A 180 0.82 -17.98 6.99
C ILE A 180 1.60 -19.24 6.61
N LEU A 181 2.86 -19.11 6.20
CA LEU A 181 3.69 -20.27 5.87
C LEU A 181 4.02 -21.13 7.11
N GLU A 182 4.23 -20.52 8.27
CA GLU A 182 4.47 -21.22 9.54
C GLU A 182 3.19 -21.87 10.08
N TYR A 183 2.10 -21.11 10.17
CA TYR A 183 0.90 -21.47 10.93
C TYR A 183 -0.33 -21.78 10.08
N GLY A 184 -0.25 -21.67 8.75
CA GLY A 184 -1.37 -21.96 7.84
C GLY A 184 -2.06 -23.31 8.07
N PRO A 185 -1.36 -24.40 8.43
CA PRO A 185 -2.01 -25.65 8.82
C PRO A 185 -2.92 -25.57 10.06
N ASP A 186 -2.67 -24.62 10.96
CA ASP A 186 -3.40 -24.43 12.23
C ASP A 186 -4.56 -23.41 12.09
N MET A 187 -4.68 -22.72 10.96
CA MET A 187 -5.70 -21.69 10.68
C MET A 187 -7.04 -22.25 10.16
N GLN A 188 -7.31 -23.56 10.33
CA GLN A 188 -8.52 -24.25 9.83
C GLN A 188 -9.66 -24.29 10.85
#